data_AF-A0A960KBJ1-F1
#
_entry.id   AF-A0A960KBJ1-F1
#
_cell.length_a   1.000
_cell.length_b   1.000
_cell.length_c   1.000
_cell.angle_alpha   90.00
_cell.angle_beta   90.00
_cell.angle_gamma   90.00
#
_symmetry.space_group_name_H-M   'P 1'
#
loop_
_entity.id
_entity.type
_entity.pdbx_description
1 polymer ?
#
loop_
_entity_poly.entity_id
_entity_poly.type
_entity_poly.pdbx_seq_one_letter_code
_entity_poly.pdbx_strand_id
1 'polypeptide(L)' 'YAFRDRRARKGEFRKLWIQRINAACRQNGISYSRFINGLKLAEVEVDRKVLADLAVTDPGAFAALVKVANDAIGAKASA' A
#
# COMPACT_ATOMS: atom_id res chain seq x y z
N TYR A 1 20.86 -12.14 -21.84
CA TYR A 1 19.50 -11.62 -21.55
C TYR A 1 18.84 -12.30 -20.34
N ALA A 2 18.68 -13.62 -20.30
CA ALA A 2 17.95 -14.32 -19.22
C ALA A 2 18.37 -14.00 -17.75
N PHE A 3 19.66 -13.82 -17.46
CA PHE A 3 20.12 -13.47 -16.11
C PHE A 3 19.71 -12.05 -15.68
N ARG A 4 19.82 -11.09 -16.60
CA ARG A 4 19.42 -9.68 -16.39
C ARG A 4 17.91 -9.58 -16.12
N ASP A 5 17.10 -10.27 -16.91
CA ASP A 5 15.64 -10.15 -16.83
C ASP A 5 15.08 -10.80 -15.56
N ARG A 6 15.74 -11.85 -15.02
CA ARG A 6 15.41 -12.39 -13.68
C ARG A 6 15.63 -11.37 -12.56
N ARG A 7 16.68 -10.55 -12.67
CA ARG A 7 16.95 -9.46 -11.71
C ARG A 7 15.91 -8.34 -11.85
N ALA A 8 15.56 -7.97 -13.09
CA ALA A 8 14.58 -6.93 -13.38
C ALA A 8 13.15 -7.31 -12.93
N ARG A 9 12.77 -8.60 -13.04
CA ARG A 9 11.45 -9.12 -12.68
C ARG A 9 10.98 -8.71 -11.28
N LYS A 10 11.90 -8.66 -10.30
CA LYS A 10 11.59 -8.23 -8.92
C LYS A 10 11.13 -6.76 -8.86
N GLY A 11 11.76 -5.89 -9.65
CA GLY A 11 11.41 -4.47 -9.76
C GLY A 11 10.08 -4.27 -10.49
N GLU A 12 9.86 -4.99 -11.59
CA GLU A 12 8.62 -4.92 -12.36
C GLU A 12 7.40 -5.32 -11.53
N PHE A 13 7.48 -6.41 -10.76
CA PHE A 13 6.39 -6.80 -9.85
C PHE A 13 6.15 -5.75 -8.76
N ARG A 14 7.21 -5.20 -8.17
CA ARG A 14 7.07 -4.13 -7.18
C ARG A 14 6.38 -2.90 -7.77
N LYS A 15 6.71 -2.53 -9.01
CA LYS A 15 6.06 -1.43 -9.74
C LYS A 15 4.58 -1.71 -9.95
N LEU A 16 4.23 -2.92 -10.38
CA LEU A 16 2.85 -3.36 -10.54
C LEU A 16 2.05 -3.30 -9.22
N TRP A 17 2.62 -3.79 -8.13
CA TRP A 17 1.97 -3.76 -6.81
C TRP A 17 1.72 -2.32 -6.34
N ILE A 18 2.68 -1.42 -6.52
CA ILE A 18 2.51 0.00 -6.19
C ILE A 18 1.37 0.62 -7.02
N GLN A 19 1.29 0.31 -8.30
CA GLN A 19 0.20 0.80 -9.16
C GLN A 19 -1.18 0.32 -8.69
N ARG A 20 -1.31 -0.97 -8.35
CA ARG A 20 -2.56 -1.55 -7.82
C ARG A 20 -2.97 -0.89 -6.50
N ILE A 21 -2.05 -0.77 -5.56
CA ILE A 21 -2.30 -0.12 -4.27
C ILE A 21 -2.70 1.34 -4.48
N ASN A 22 -2.00 2.07 -5.37
CA ASN A 22 -2.31 3.48 -5.63
C ASN A 22 -3.73 3.66 -6.17
N ALA A 23 -4.18 2.78 -7.09
CA ALA A 23 -5.56 2.82 -7.58
C ALA A 23 -6.58 2.65 -6.44
N ALA A 24 -6.39 1.65 -5.57
CA ALA A 24 -7.26 1.41 -4.41
C ALA A 24 -7.19 2.56 -3.38
N CYS A 25 -6.01 3.11 -3.11
CA CYS A 25 -5.85 4.27 -2.25
C CYS A 25 -6.65 5.47 -2.79
N ARG A 26 -6.60 5.73 -4.11
CA ARG A 26 -7.34 6.83 -4.73
C ARG A 26 -8.85 6.66 -4.62
N GLN A 27 -9.36 5.44 -4.74
CA GLN A 27 -10.79 5.15 -4.51
C GLN A 27 -11.22 5.46 -3.07
N ASN A 28 -10.30 5.32 -2.10
CA ASN A 28 -10.53 5.63 -0.69
C ASN A 28 -10.10 7.06 -0.30
N GLY A 29 -9.79 7.93 -1.27
CA GLY A 29 -9.48 9.35 -1.02
C GLY A 29 -8.10 9.64 -0.39
N ILE A 30 -7.19 8.66 -0.34
CA ILE A 30 -5.84 8.83 0.22
C ILE A 30 -4.76 8.63 -0.86
N SER A 31 -3.62 9.33 -0.75
CA SER A 31 -2.46 9.06 -1.62
C SER A 31 -1.65 7.88 -1.09
N TYR A 32 -1.04 7.11 -1.99
CA TYR A 32 -0.17 5.98 -1.61
C TYR A 32 0.90 6.36 -0.57
N SER A 33 1.56 7.53 -0.75
CA SER A 33 2.60 7.99 0.18
C SER A 33 2.05 8.25 1.58
N ARG A 34 0.86 8.85 1.68
CA ARG A 34 0.17 9.04 2.97
C ARG A 34 -0.24 7.71 3.56
N PHE A 35 -0.83 6.81 2.78
CA PHE A 35 -1.24 5.49 3.24
C PHE A 35 -0.07 4.69 3.83
N ILE A 36 1.05 4.59 3.12
CA ILE A 36 2.25 3.88 3.61
C ILE A 36 2.83 4.55 4.86
N ASN A 37 2.82 5.89 4.92
CA ASN A 37 3.24 6.60 6.13
C ASN A 37 2.31 6.29 7.30
N GLY A 38 0.99 6.30 7.09
CA GLY A 38 0.00 5.97 8.11
C GLY A 38 0.13 4.54 8.62
N LEU A 39 0.33 3.56 7.73
CA LEU A 39 0.61 2.18 8.14
C LEU A 39 1.89 2.06 8.97
N LYS A 40 2.95 2.78 8.60
CA LYS A 40 4.19 2.80 9.39
C LYS A 40 3.98 3.42 10.77
N LEU A 41 3.20 4.49 10.86
CA LEU A 41 2.86 5.13 12.14
C LEU A 41 1.95 4.25 13.02
N ALA A 42 1.09 3.45 12.39
CA ALA A 42 0.27 2.46 13.07
C ALA A 42 1.05 1.16 13.42
N GLU A 43 2.36 1.10 13.14
CA GLU A 43 3.21 -0.09 13.33
C GLU A 43 2.72 -1.35 12.58
N VAL A 44 1.98 -1.14 11.48
CA VAL A 44 1.44 -2.21 10.64
C VAL A 44 2.47 -2.58 9.56
N GLU A 45 3.24 -3.63 9.82
CA GLU A 45 4.20 -4.18 8.87
C GLU A 45 3.54 -5.15 7.88
N VAL A 46 3.18 -4.64 6.69
CA VAL A 46 2.57 -5.47 5.63
C VAL A 46 3.31 -5.29 4.31
N ASP A 47 3.55 -6.41 3.64
CA ASP A 47 4.20 -6.43 2.33
C ASP A 47 3.29 -5.88 1.22
N ARG A 48 3.93 -5.19 0.26
CA ARG A 48 3.23 -4.62 -0.92
C ARG A 48 2.57 -5.66 -1.79
N LYS A 49 3.09 -6.89 -1.82
CA LYS A 49 2.46 -8.00 -2.53
C LYS A 49 1.08 -8.31 -1.93
N VAL A 50 1.03 -8.43 -0.60
CA VAL A 50 -0.19 -8.76 0.14
C VAL A 50 -1.18 -7.60 0.06
N LEU A 51 -0.72 -6.36 0.25
CA LEU A 51 -1.57 -5.17 0.09
C LEU A 51 -2.16 -5.05 -1.31
N ALA A 52 -1.37 -5.33 -2.35
CA ALA A 52 -1.84 -5.26 -3.73
C ALA A 52 -2.82 -6.39 -4.09
N ASP A 53 -2.70 -7.54 -3.43
CA ASP A 53 -3.64 -8.65 -3.59
C ASP A 53 -4.94 -8.36 -2.84
N LEU A 54 -4.83 -7.96 -1.57
CA LEU A 54 -5.95 -7.57 -0.72
C LEU A 54 -6.78 -6.44 -1.35
N ALA A 55 -6.13 -5.44 -1.94
CA ALA A 55 -6.79 -4.35 -2.65
C ALA A 55 -7.69 -4.82 -3.80
N VAL A 56 -7.44 -6.02 -4.36
CA VAL A 56 -8.22 -6.59 -5.47
C VAL A 56 -9.22 -7.62 -4.96
N THR A 57 -8.83 -8.46 -3.99
CA THR A 57 -9.65 -9.57 -3.50
C THR A 57 -10.70 -9.13 -2.47
N ASP A 58 -10.36 -8.17 -1.61
CA ASP A 58 -11.26 -7.66 -0.58
C ASP A 58 -11.11 -6.13 -0.40
N PRO A 59 -11.90 -5.34 -1.16
CA PRO A 59 -11.94 -3.89 -1.01
C PRO A 59 -12.39 -3.42 0.37
N GLY A 60 -13.20 -4.20 1.09
CA GLY A 60 -13.70 -3.85 2.41
C GLY A 60 -12.61 -3.91 3.47
N ALA A 61 -11.81 -4.98 3.48
CA ALA A 61 -10.64 -5.09 4.33
C ALA A 61 -9.60 -4.00 4.00
N PHE A 62 -9.39 -3.67 2.72
CA PHE A 62 -8.51 -2.58 2.33
C PHE A 62 -8.98 -1.22 2.86
N ALA A 63 -10.29 -0.94 2.81
CA ALA A 63 -10.86 0.29 3.36
C ALA A 63 -10.65 0.41 4.88
N ALA A 64 -10.74 -0.71 5.61
CA ALA A 64 -10.45 -0.74 7.04
C ALA A 64 -8.98 -0.37 7.34
N LEU A 65 -8.04 -0.88 6.54
CA LEU A 65 -6.62 -0.49 6.66
C LEU A 65 -6.40 0.99 6.33
N VAL A 66 -7.11 1.53 5.35
CA VAL A 66 -7.05 2.97 5.05
C VAL A 66 -7.54 3.81 6.22
N LYS A 67 -8.60 3.37 6.91
CA LYS A 67 -9.08 4.04 8.12
C LYS A 67 -8.01 4.05 9.22
N VAL A 68 -7.42 2.90 9.53
CA VAL A 68 -6.31 2.80 10.51
C VAL A 68 -5.16 3.72 10.13
N ALA A 69 -4.78 3.76 8.85
CA ALA A 69 -3.72 4.64 8.38
C ALA A 69 -4.08 6.13 8.54
N ASN A 70 -5.33 6.53 8.28
CA ASN A 70 -5.81 7.90 8.48
C ASN A 70 -5.82 8.29 9.96
N ASP A 71 -6.31 7.42 10.83
CA ASP A 71 -6.38 7.66 12.27
C ASP A 71 -4.97 7.86 12.85
N ALA A 72 -4.00 7.05 12.43
CA ALA A 72 -2.60 7.20 12.84
C ALA A 72 -1.95 8.50 12.34
N ILE A 73 -2.29 8.95 11.12
CA ILE A 73 -1.82 10.25 10.61
C ILE A 73 -2.45 11.40 11.41
N GLY A 74 -3.74 11.31 11.72
CA GLY A 74 -4.46 12.28 12.54
C GLY A 74 -3.85 12.42 13.94
N ALA A 75 -3.58 11.28 14.60
CA ALA A 75 -2.95 11.25 15.92
C ALA A 75 -1.57 11.93 15.96
N LYS A 76 -0.76 11.78 14.90
CA LYS A 76 0.52 12.48 14.78
C LYS A 76 0.37 13.98 14.50
N ALA A 77 -0.65 14.39 13.76
CA ALA A 77 -0.85 15.81 13.43
C ALA A 77 -1.27 16.65 14.66
N SER A 78 -1.88 16.01 15.66
CA SER A 78 -2.27 16.60 16.95
C SER A 78 -1.19 16.56 18.03
N ALA A 79 -0.03 15.93 17.75
CA ALA A 79 1.12 15.83 18.65
C ALA A 79 2.25 16.77 18.20
#